data_AF-A0A165WI45-F1
#
_entry.id   AF-A0A165WI45-F1
#
_cell.length_a   1.000
_cell.length_b   1.000
_cell.length_c   1.000
_cell.angle_alpha   90.00
_cell.angle_beta   90.00
_cell.angle_gamma   90.00
#
_symmetry.space_group_name_H-M   'P 1'
#
loop_
_entity.id
_entity.type
_entity.pdbx_description
1 polymer ?
#
loop_
_entity_poly.entity_id
_entity_poly.type
_entity_poly.pdbx_seq_one_letter_code
_entity_poly.pdbx_strand_id
1 'polypeptide(L)'
;LGTDWLALHNPEIDWKQSRVDMTRCPPDCVLKGLQLARVVPDIEHCTFEPGDVILFSTEYTEDTDDEDTEHALNVRAGFTHSQELAEKHTRQAPAKSFEELVPEQYRHWKKVFDKVASERLP
;
A
#
# COMPACT_ATOMS: atom_id res chain seq x y z
N LEU A 1 2.08 2.02 11.81
CA LEU A 1 1.79 2.48 13.19
C LEU A 1 1.78 1.26 14.10
N GLY A 2 2.63 1.22 15.12
CA GLY A 2 2.72 0.11 16.08
C GLY A 2 2.17 0.47 17.47
N THR A 3 2.25 -0.47 18.41
CA THR A 3 1.83 -0.30 19.81
C THR A 3 2.78 0.60 20.61
N ASP A 4 4.06 0.60 20.24
CA ASP A 4 5.10 1.52 20.70
C ASP A 4 4.71 3.00 20.46
N TRP A 5 4.21 3.29 19.26
CA TRP A 5 3.73 4.61 18.89
C TRP A 5 2.49 5.01 19.71
N LEU A 6 1.52 4.09 19.88
CA LEU A 6 0.32 4.34 20.68
C LEU A 6 0.65 4.59 22.16
N ALA A 7 1.62 3.86 22.72
CA ALA A 7 2.05 4.06 24.10
C ALA A 7 2.75 5.42 24.30
N LEU A 8 3.57 5.83 23.32
CA LEU A 8 4.30 7.10 23.36
C LEU A 8 3.37 8.31 23.21
N HIS A 9 2.45 8.25 22.25
CA HIS A 9 1.61 9.38 21.88
C HIS A 9 0.27 9.41 22.61
N ASN A 10 -0.15 8.25 23.15
CA ASN A 10 -1.35 8.04 23.93
C ASN A 10 -2.54 8.90 23.46
N PRO A 11 -3.01 8.72 22.22
CA PRO A 11 -4.08 9.54 21.67
C PRO A 11 -5.41 9.30 22.38
N GLU A 12 -6.29 10.28 22.31
CA GLU A 12 -7.68 10.12 22.69
C GLU A 12 -8.48 9.67 21.46
N ILE A 13 -9.18 8.55 21.56
CA ILE A 13 -9.92 7.97 20.44
C ILE A 13 -11.41 8.01 20.77
N ASP A 14 -12.18 8.77 19.99
CA ASP A 14 -13.64 8.73 19.99
C ASP A 14 -14.12 7.86 18.84
N TRP A 15 -14.48 6.62 19.16
CA TRP A 15 -14.97 5.65 18.18
C TRP A 15 -16.37 5.96 17.63
N LYS A 16 -17.18 6.75 18.34
CA LYS A 16 -18.53 7.12 17.86
C LYS A 16 -18.45 8.20 16.78
N GLN A 17 -17.47 9.08 16.90
CA GLN A 17 -17.24 10.19 15.96
C GLN A 17 -16.10 9.91 14.98
N SER A 18 -15.50 8.71 15.05
CA SER A 18 -14.32 8.31 14.27
C SER A 18 -13.19 9.36 14.34
N ARG A 19 -12.95 9.93 15.54
CA ARG A 19 -11.97 11.00 15.77
C ARG A 19 -10.80 10.51 16.61
N VAL A 20 -9.60 10.97 16.28
CA VAL A 20 -8.37 10.72 17.04
C VAL A 20 -7.71 12.07 17.36
N ASP A 21 -7.60 12.37 18.65
CA ASP A 21 -7.04 13.62 19.16
C ASP A 21 -5.66 13.39 19.80
N MET A 22 -4.65 14.17 19.36
CA MET A 22 -3.25 14.04 19.78
C MET A 22 -2.89 14.99 20.94
N THR A 23 -3.77 15.06 21.95
CA THR A 23 -3.67 16.02 23.07
C THR A 23 -2.49 15.75 24.01
N ARG A 24 -2.04 14.49 24.09
CA ARG A 24 -0.99 14.01 25.01
C ARG A 24 0.38 13.77 24.36
N CYS A 25 0.63 14.34 23.19
CA CYS A 25 1.90 14.14 22.51
C CYS A 25 3.11 14.64 23.35
N PRO A 26 4.24 13.92 23.41
CA PRO A 26 5.48 14.44 23.99
C PRO A 26 5.95 15.72 23.27
N PRO A 27 6.83 16.54 23.87
CA PRO A 27 7.33 17.77 23.25
C PRO A 27 8.13 17.52 21.97
N ASP A 28 8.81 16.38 21.86
CA ASP A 28 9.59 15.98 20.66
C ASP A 28 8.71 15.41 19.53
N CYS A 29 7.39 15.45 19.70
CA CYS A 29 6.43 14.93 18.74
C CYS A 29 6.35 15.81 17.49
N VAL A 30 6.82 15.26 16.36
CA VAL A 30 6.80 15.91 15.03
C VAL A 30 5.37 16.26 14.55
N LEU A 31 4.34 15.61 15.10
CA LEU A 31 2.93 15.89 14.77
C LEU A 31 2.42 17.18 15.41
N LYS A 32 3.06 17.71 16.46
CA LYS A 32 2.73 19.03 17.04
C LYS A 32 3.26 20.14 16.11
N GLY A 33 2.53 20.41 15.03
CA GLY A 33 2.88 21.48 14.08
C GLY A 33 2.69 21.11 12.62
N LEU A 34 2.40 19.83 12.32
CA LEU A 34 1.90 19.46 11.01
C LEU A 34 0.46 19.96 10.90
N GLN A 35 0.31 21.21 10.46
CA GLN A 35 -0.84 21.52 9.63
C GLN A 35 -0.79 20.52 8.47
N LEU A 36 -1.93 19.97 8.08
CA LEU A 36 -2.04 19.16 6.88
C LEU A 36 -1.73 20.09 5.69
N ALA A 37 -0.44 20.36 5.48
CA ALA A 37 0.03 21.00 4.28
C ALA A 37 -0.43 20.06 3.18
N ARG A 38 -1.23 20.59 2.26
CA ARG A 38 -1.53 19.92 1.01
C ARG A 38 -0.19 19.42 0.50
N VAL A 39 0.04 18.11 0.57
CA VAL A 39 1.26 17.50 0.07
C VAL A 39 1.12 17.60 -1.44
N VAL A 40 1.57 18.74 -1.98
CA VAL A 40 1.88 18.83 -3.39
C VAL A 40 3.13 17.97 -3.50
N PRO A 41 3.08 16.81 -4.18
CA PRO A 41 4.30 16.05 -4.40
C PRO A 41 5.31 16.99 -5.03
N ASP A 42 6.55 16.91 -4.56
CA ASP A 42 7.65 17.71 -5.08
C ASP A 42 8.01 17.19 -6.48
N ILE A 43 7.26 17.66 -7.48
CA ILE A 43 7.39 17.25 -8.89
C ILE A 43 8.80 17.57 -9.41
N GLU A 44 9.49 18.56 -8.84
CA GLU A 44 10.84 18.94 -9.26
C GLU A 44 11.87 17.84 -8.98
N HIS A 45 11.63 16.99 -7.97
CA HIS A 45 12.50 15.87 -7.62
C HIS A 45 11.95 14.50 -8.04
N CYS A 46 10.84 14.46 -8.78
CA CYS A 46 10.35 13.21 -9.37
C CYS A 46 11.21 12.83 -10.59
N THR A 47 11.89 11.69 -10.53
CA THR A 47 12.57 11.10 -11.69
C THR A 47 11.54 10.33 -12.52
N PHE A 48 11.04 10.94 -13.59
CA PHE A 48 10.13 10.29 -14.53
C PHE A 48 10.91 9.47 -15.56
N GLU A 49 10.55 8.20 -15.69
CA GLU A 49 11.07 7.32 -16.74
C GLU A 49 10.30 7.55 -18.07
N PRO A 50 10.89 7.19 -19.22
CA PRO A 50 10.20 7.27 -20.50
C PRO A 50 8.90 6.43 -20.50
N GLY A 51 7.75 7.10 -20.45
CA GLY A 51 6.43 6.46 -20.43
C GLY A 51 5.60 6.76 -19.18
N ASP A 52 6.18 7.42 -18.17
CA ASP A 52 5.43 7.89 -17.01
C ASP A 52 4.47 9.04 -17.39
N VAL A 53 3.22 8.94 -16.95
CA VAL A 53 2.19 9.96 -17.16
C VAL A 53 1.58 10.34 -15.82
N ILE A 54 1.63 11.64 -15.47
CA ILE A 54 0.96 12.16 -14.28
C ILE A 54 -0.54 12.18 -14.57
N LEU A 55 -1.30 11.34 -13.87
CA LEU A 55 -2.76 11.41 -13.90
C LEU A 55 -3.22 12.61 -13.06
N PHE A 56 -3.70 13.65 -13.74
CA PHE A 56 -4.33 14.81 -13.11
C PHE A 56 -5.83 14.71 -13.32
N SER A 57 -6.55 14.20 -12.32
CA SER A 57 -8.02 14.23 -12.32
C SER A 57 -8.51 15.54 -11.71
N THR A 58 -9.19 16.36 -12.50
CA THR A 58 -9.95 17.52 -12.02
C THR A 58 -11.40 17.11 -11.81
N GLU A 59 -11.66 16.13 -10.95
CA GLU A 59 -13.03 15.86 -10.46
C GLU A 59 -13.45 16.98 -9.48
N TYR A 60 -13.64 18.16 -10.06
CA TYR A 60 -14.47 19.27 -9.61
C TYR A 60 -14.91 19.99 -10.88
N THR A 61 -15.73 19.33 -11.69
CA THR A 61 -16.60 20.00 -12.65
C THR A 61 -18.00 19.63 -12.27
N GLU A 62 -18.73 20.62 -11.76
CA GLU A 62 -20.16 20.58 -11.53
C GLU A 62 -20.85 20.02 -12.77
N ASP A 63 -21.68 18.99 -12.57
CA ASP A 63 -22.74 18.50 -13.45
C ASP A 63 -22.63 18.87 -14.93
N THR A 64 -21.96 18.02 -15.71
CA THR A 64 -22.27 17.87 -17.14
C THR A 64 -22.84 16.48 -17.33
N ASP A 65 -24.16 16.43 -17.56
CA ASP A 65 -24.99 15.25 -17.87
C ASP A 65 -24.61 14.61 -19.23
N ASP A 66 -23.33 14.34 -19.48
CA ASP A 66 -22.87 13.62 -20.66
C ASP A 66 -22.83 12.12 -20.34
N GLU A 67 -23.94 11.43 -20.65
CA GLU A 67 -24.13 9.97 -20.49
C GLU A 67 -23.14 9.09 -21.29
N ASP A 68 -22.20 9.68 -22.04
CA ASP A 68 -21.30 8.97 -22.96
C ASP A 68 -19.80 9.07 -22.60
N THR A 69 -19.43 9.45 -21.37
CA THR A 69 -18.01 9.42 -20.99
C THR A 69 -17.68 8.15 -20.22
N GLU A 70 -17.31 7.09 -20.93
CA GLU A 70 -16.64 5.90 -20.39
C GLU A 70 -15.26 6.31 -19.84
N HIS A 71 -15.20 6.79 -18.59
CA HIS A 71 -13.97 7.16 -17.88
C HIS A 71 -13.16 5.93 -17.43
N ALA A 72 -13.06 4.90 -18.26
CA ALA A 72 -12.24 3.73 -17.95
C ALA A 72 -10.74 4.10 -18.09
N LEU A 73 -10.17 4.65 -17.02
CA LEU A 73 -8.74 4.94 -16.94
C LEU A 73 -7.95 3.62 -16.95
N ASN A 74 -7.29 3.34 -18.07
CA ASN A 74 -6.45 2.16 -18.21
C ASN A 74 -5.11 2.38 -17.50
N VAL A 75 -5.06 2.02 -16.21
CA VAL A 75 -3.84 2.06 -15.41
C VAL A 75 -2.99 0.85 -15.77
N ARG A 76 -1.89 1.10 -16.48
CA ARG A 76 -0.87 0.07 -16.77
C ARG A 76 0.01 -0.18 -15.54
N ALA A 77 -0.56 -0.72 -14.46
CA ALA A 77 0.19 -1.29 -13.35
C ALA A 77 0.69 -2.70 -13.74
N GLY A 78 1.45 -2.80 -14.84
CA GLY A 78 1.91 -4.08 -15.37
C GLY A 78 3.10 -4.65 -14.60
N PHE A 79 4.03 -3.78 -14.19
CA PHE A 79 5.27 -4.19 -13.54
C PHE A 79 5.92 -2.99 -12.83
N THR A 80 6.57 -3.22 -11.70
CA THR A 80 7.31 -2.19 -10.93
C THR A 80 8.78 -2.56 -10.82
N HIS A 81 9.64 -1.56 -10.65
CA HIS A 81 11.08 -1.79 -10.46
C HIS A 81 11.38 -2.70 -9.25
N SER A 82 10.57 -2.63 -8.18
CA SER A 82 10.68 -3.54 -7.04
C SER A 82 10.41 -5.00 -7.41
N GLN A 83 9.44 -5.26 -8.30
CA GLN A 83 9.16 -6.61 -8.81
C GLN A 83 10.33 -7.12 -9.66
N GLU A 84 10.95 -6.27 -10.48
CA GLU A 84 12.15 -6.63 -11.25
C GLU A 84 13.31 -7.08 -10.37
N LEU A 85 13.59 -6.30 -9.32
CA LEU A 85 14.65 -6.60 -8.36
C LEU A 85 14.35 -7.90 -7.60
N ALA A 86 13.10 -8.10 -7.18
CA ALA A 86 12.67 -9.34 -6.52
C ALA A 86 12.82 -10.56 -7.44
N GLU A 87 12.47 -10.44 -8.72
CA GLU A 87 12.64 -11.51 -9.71
C GLU A 87 14.11 -11.82 -9.97
N LYS A 88 14.94 -10.79 -10.19
CA LYS A 88 16.40 -10.96 -10.40
C LYS A 88 17.03 -11.69 -9.22
N HIS A 89 16.68 -11.29 -8.00
CA HIS A 89 17.16 -11.96 -6.79
C HIS A 89 16.65 -13.40 -6.69
N THR A 90 15.36 -13.64 -6.98
CA THR A 90 14.76 -14.98 -6.95
C THR A 90 15.36 -15.92 -7.99
N ARG A 91 15.72 -15.41 -9.19
CA ARG A 91 16.37 -16.20 -10.25
C ARG A 91 17.79 -16.64 -9.88
N GLN A 92 18.48 -15.91 -9.00
CA GLN A 92 19.83 -16.22 -8.55
C GLN A 92 19.85 -17.11 -7.31
N ALA A 93 18.75 -17.14 -6.54
CA ALA A 93 18.63 -17.98 -5.35
C ALA A 93 18.28 -19.43 -5.72
N PRO A 94 18.85 -20.44 -5.01
CA PRO A 94 18.42 -21.83 -5.18
C PRO A 94 16.96 -22.00 -4.73
N ALA A 95 16.24 -22.90 -5.39
CA ALA A 95 14.88 -23.23 -5.01
C ALA A 95 14.86 -23.85 -3.60
N LYS A 96 14.14 -23.19 -2.68
CA LYS A 96 13.97 -23.64 -1.29
C LYS A 96 13.01 -24.83 -1.22
N SER A 97 13.22 -25.72 -0.27
CA SER A 97 12.31 -26.83 -0.01
C SER A 97 11.01 -26.36 0.66
N PHE A 98 9.96 -27.18 0.61
CA PHE A 98 8.68 -26.87 1.25
C PHE A 98 8.85 -26.62 2.75
N GLU A 99 9.66 -27.43 3.43
CA GLU A 99 9.92 -27.34 4.85
C GLU A 99 10.67 -26.05 5.23
N GLU A 100 11.48 -25.49 4.32
CA GLU A 100 12.15 -24.20 4.52
C GLU A 100 11.22 -23.01 4.25
N LEU A 101 10.32 -23.12 3.26
CA LEU A 101 9.36 -22.08 2.92
C LEU A 101 8.19 -22.00 3.90
N VAL A 102 7.74 -23.14 4.42
CA VAL A 102 6.54 -23.24 5.24
C VAL A 102 6.93 -23.47 6.71
N PRO A 103 6.52 -22.56 7.62
CA PRO A 103 6.74 -22.70 9.05
C PRO A 103 6.22 -24.02 9.60
N GLU A 104 6.91 -24.58 10.61
CA GLU A 104 6.65 -25.93 11.12
C GLU A 104 5.19 -26.16 11.51
N GLN A 105 4.57 -25.20 12.17
CA GLN A 105 3.17 -25.26 12.57
C GLN A 105 2.22 -25.48 11.39
N TYR A 106 2.60 -25.05 10.18
CA TYR A 106 1.76 -25.13 8.98
C TYR A 106 2.06 -26.32 8.07
N ARG A 107 3.14 -27.07 8.32
CA ARG A 107 3.57 -28.19 7.47
C ARG A 107 2.54 -29.32 7.44
N HIS A 108 1.73 -29.46 8.49
CA HIS A 108 0.67 -30.47 8.54
C HIS A 108 -0.42 -30.25 7.48
N TRP A 109 -0.63 -29.01 7.02
CA TRP A 109 -1.56 -28.67 5.94
C TRP A 109 -0.89 -28.69 4.56
N LYS A 110 0.16 -29.49 4.37
CA LYS A 110 0.86 -29.65 3.08
C LYS A 110 -0.08 -29.75 1.88
N LYS A 111 -1.19 -30.49 2.04
CA LYS A 111 -2.24 -30.65 1.04
C LYS A 111 -2.85 -29.34 0.51
N VAL A 112 -2.89 -28.28 1.31
CA VAL A 112 -3.43 -26.96 0.90
C VAL A 112 -2.46 -26.25 -0.05
N PHE A 113 -1.17 -26.53 0.06
CA PHE A 113 -0.13 -25.95 -0.80
C PHE A 113 0.09 -26.74 -2.10
N ASP A 114 -0.56 -27.90 -2.25
CA ASP A 114 -0.52 -28.67 -3.50
C ASP A 114 -1.29 -27.92 -4.59
N LYS A 115 -0.65 -27.72 -5.74
CA LYS A 115 -1.22 -26.98 -6.89
C LYS A 115 -2.63 -27.47 -7.27
N VAL A 116 -2.82 -28.78 -7.34
CA VAL A 116 -4.10 -29.43 -7.69
C VAL A 116 -5.20 -29.12 -6.68
N ALA A 117 -4.85 -28.97 -5.39
CA ALA A 117 -5.81 -28.61 -4.35
C ALA A 117 -6.13 -27.10 -4.39
N SER A 118 -5.14 -26.25 -4.69
CA SER A 118 -5.33 -24.79 -4.83
C SER A 118 -6.26 -24.43 -5.99
N GLU A 119 -6.17 -25.16 -7.10
CA GLU A 119 -7.01 -24.94 -8.31
C GLU A 119 -8.45 -25.45 -8.15
N ARG A 120 -8.79 -26.07 -7.01
CA ARG A 120 -10.14 -26.60 -6.73
C ARG A 120 -11.08 -25.57 -6.11
N LEU A 121 -10.58 -24.38 -5.75
CA LEU A 121 -11.43 -23.29 -5.25
C LEU A 121 -12.20 -22.65 -6.43
N PRO A 122 -13.54 -22.53 -6.35
CA PRO A 122 -14.37 -21.95 -7.41
C PRO A 122 -14.15 -20.44 -7.57
#